data_AF-A0A952EL35-F1
#
_entry.id   AF-A0A952EL35-F1
#
_cell.length_a   1.000
_cell.length_b   1.000
_cell.length_c   1.000
_cell.angle_alpha   90.00
_cell.angle_beta   90.00
_cell.angle_gamma   90.00
#
_symmetry.space_group_name_H-M   'P 1'
#
loop_
_entity.id
_entity.type
_entity.pdbx_description
1 polymer ?
#
loop_
_entity_poly.entity_id
_entity_poly.type
_entity_poly.pdbx_seq_one_letter_code
_entity_poly.pdbx_strand_id
1 'polypeptide(L)'
;MKKIRYTLLLVLLGSVWYRACDACKLQQPKVTQELTHGTGPSSNWDWVIVALIAVITLLTLFYSVKYLIKPGEKSSKHIKNTILDF
;
A
#
# COMPACT_ATOMS: atom_id res chain seq x y z
N MET A 1 3.11 -7.07 23.01
CA MET A 1 1.72 -6.57 23.08
C MET A 1 1.59 -5.04 23.09
N LYS A 2 2.29 -4.29 23.95
CA LYS A 2 2.22 -2.81 23.95
C LYS A 2 2.62 -2.19 22.59
N LYS A 3 3.73 -2.65 21.98
CA LYS A 3 4.19 -2.20 20.66
C LYS A 3 3.13 -2.38 19.58
N ILE A 4 2.55 -3.58 19.45
CA ILE A 4 1.44 -3.88 18.53
C ILE A 4 0.23 -2.98 18.75
N ARG A 5 -0.14 -2.69 20.01
CA ARG A 5 -1.23 -1.75 20.32
C ARG A 5 -0.92 -0.34 19.83
N TYR A 6 0.29 0.16 20.03
CA TYR A 6 0.69 1.48 19.52
C TYR A 6 0.76 1.52 17.99
N THR A 7 1.24 0.44 17.34
CA THR A 7 1.25 0.34 15.87
C THR A 7 -0.17 0.31 15.30
N LEU A 8 -1.09 -0.45 15.90
CA LEU A 8 -2.51 -0.48 15.51
C LEU A 8 -3.17 0.89 15.71
N LEU A 9 -2.86 1.57 16.81
CA LEU A 9 -3.44 2.87 17.14
C LEU A 9 -2.94 3.96 16.17
N LEU A 10 -1.67 3.89 15.75
CA LEU A 10 -1.10 4.76 14.71
C LEU A 10 -1.76 4.55 13.34
N VAL A 11 -1.98 3.29 12.94
CA VAL A 11 -2.67 2.95 11.69
C VAL A 11 -4.13 3.43 11.69
N LEU A 12 -4.83 3.29 12.82
CA LEU A 12 -6.21 3.76 12.97
C LEU A 12 -6.30 5.29 12.91
N LEU A 13 -5.39 6.02 13.57
CA LEU A 13 -5.37 7.48 13.54
C LEU A 13 -4.99 8.05 12.16
N GLY A 14 -4.15 7.35 11.39
CA GLY A 14 -3.83 7.73 10.01
C GLY A 14 -5.00 7.56 9.03
N SER A 15 -5.92 6.63 9.34
CA SER A 15 -7.03 6.27 8.44
C SER A 15 -8.15 7.32 8.35
N VAL A 16 -8.17 8.40 9.14
CA VAL A 16 -9.23 9.42 9.01
C VAL A 16 -8.97 10.43 7.89
N TRP A 17 -7.78 10.44 7.30
CA TRP A 17 -7.35 11.47 6.33
C TRP A 17 -7.47 11.07 4.85
N TYR A 18 -7.99 9.88 4.51
CA TYR A 18 -8.05 9.42 3.12
C TYR A 18 -9.30 9.88 2.35
N ARG A 19 -10.28 10.51 3.00
CA ARG A 19 -11.56 10.85 2.33
C ARG A 19 -11.40 12.01 1.35
N ALA A 20 -11.91 11.82 0.14
CA ALA A 20 -12.00 12.88 -0.86
C ALA A 20 -12.99 13.96 -0.40
N CYS A 21 -12.74 15.22 -0.74
CA CYS A 21 -13.76 16.27 -0.60
C CYS A 21 -14.89 16.06 -1.62
N ASP A 22 -16.07 16.66 -1.38
CA ASP A 22 -17.24 16.48 -2.24
C ASP A 22 -16.98 16.85 -3.71
N ALA A 23 -16.16 17.87 -3.96
CA ALA A 23 -15.76 18.26 -5.30
C ALA A 23 -14.95 17.15 -6.01
N CYS A 24 -13.95 16.57 -5.32
CA CYS A 24 -13.16 15.46 -5.88
C CYS A 24 -14.00 14.20 -6.05
N LYS A 25 -14.95 13.94 -5.15
CA LYS A 25 -15.87 12.81 -5.24
C LYS A 25 -16.70 12.86 -6.52
N LEU A 26 -17.24 14.02 -6.89
CA LEU A 26 -18.04 14.18 -8.12
C LEU A 26 -17.22 13.99 -9.40
N GLN A 27 -15.92 14.23 -9.36
CA GLN A 27 -15.01 14.11 -10.50
C GLN A 27 -14.39 12.71 -10.65
N GLN A 28 -14.69 11.78 -9.74
CA GLN A 28 -14.15 10.43 -9.80
C GLN A 28 -15.11 9.43 -10.47
N PRO A 29 -14.59 8.47 -11.24
CA PRO A 29 -15.37 7.35 -11.72
C PRO A 29 -15.99 6.56 -10.56
N LYS A 30 -17.22 6.07 -10.75
CA LYS A 30 -18.00 5.35 -9.71
C LYS A 30 -17.25 4.21 -9.03
N VAL A 31 -16.36 3.52 -9.76
CA VAL A 31 -15.59 2.38 -9.24
C VAL A 31 -14.47 2.78 -8.26
N THR A 32 -13.87 3.96 -8.43
CA THR A 32 -12.79 4.46 -7.56
C THR A 32 -13.20 5.63 -6.67
N GLN A 33 -14.47 6.05 -6.76
CA GLN A 33 -15.03 7.11 -5.95
C GLN A 33 -14.85 6.79 -4.45
N GLU A 34 -14.39 7.77 -3.67
CA GLU A 34 -14.01 7.64 -2.25
C GLU A 34 -12.71 6.87 -1.95
N LEU A 35 -12.09 6.22 -2.94
CA LEU A 35 -10.87 5.42 -2.73
C LEU A 35 -9.60 6.18 -3.08
N THR A 36 -9.67 7.05 -4.09
CA THR A 36 -8.51 7.79 -4.60
C THR A 36 -8.65 9.28 -4.34
N HIS A 37 -7.58 10.05 -4.52
CA HIS A 37 -7.60 11.51 -4.50
C HIS A 37 -7.34 12.03 -5.92
N GLY A 38 -7.90 13.18 -6.29
CA GLY A 38 -7.73 13.76 -7.64
C GLY A 38 -8.65 13.17 -8.71
N THR A 39 -8.43 13.56 -9.96
CA THR A 39 -9.22 13.11 -11.12
C THR A 39 -8.90 11.67 -11.46
N GLY A 40 -9.93 10.84 -11.63
CA GLY A 40 -9.75 9.44 -12.03
C GLY A 40 -9.48 9.26 -13.52
N PRO A 41 -9.31 8.00 -13.98
CA PRO A 41 -9.14 7.65 -15.39
C PRO A 41 -10.22 8.29 -16.28
N SER A 42 -9.78 8.95 -17.35
CA SER A 42 -10.63 9.67 -18.30
C SER A 42 -11.00 8.83 -19.52
N SER A 43 -10.18 7.83 -19.86
CA SER A 43 -10.33 6.95 -21.01
C SER A 43 -10.25 5.46 -20.64
N ASN A 44 -10.70 4.58 -21.53
CA ASN A 44 -10.53 3.13 -21.35
C ASN A 44 -9.06 2.69 -21.31
N TRP A 45 -8.18 3.42 -22.01
CA TRP A 45 -6.74 3.14 -21.98
C TRP A 45 -6.12 3.49 -20.63
N ASP A 46 -6.61 4.55 -19.97
CA ASP A 46 -6.17 4.93 -18.63
C ASP A 46 -6.48 3.79 -17.63
N TRP A 47 -7.61 3.09 -17.80
CA TRP A 47 -7.96 1.92 -16.97
C TRP A 47 -7.03 0.72 -17.18
N VAL A 48 -6.54 0.50 -18.40
CA VAL A 48 -5.53 -0.55 -18.67
C VAL A 48 -4.24 -0.23 -17.93
N ILE A 49 -3.81 1.03 -17.93
CA ILE A 49 -2.62 1.49 -17.19
C ILE A 49 -2.80 1.30 -15.69
N VAL A 50 -3.97 1.68 -15.14
CA VAL A 50 -4.30 1.47 -13.72
C VAL A 50 -4.22 0.00 -13.35
N ALA A 51 -4.80 -0.89 -14.16
CA ALA A 51 -4.75 -2.33 -13.91
C ALA A 51 -3.30 -2.87 -13.92
N LEU A 52 -2.50 -2.45 -14.90
CA LEU A 52 -1.10 -2.86 -15.01
C LEU A 52 -0.27 -2.40 -13.79
N ILE A 53 -0.40 -1.13 -13.41
CA ILE A 53 0.31 -0.58 -12.25
C ILE A 53 -0.14 -1.29 -10.97
N ALA A 54 -1.44 -1.53 -10.79
CA ALA A 54 -1.94 -2.27 -9.63
C ALA A 54 -1.30 -3.65 -9.51
N VAL A 55 -1.18 -4.40 -10.61
CA VAL A 55 -0.50 -5.70 -10.63
C VAL A 55 0.97 -5.57 -10.23
N ILE A 56 1.71 -4.63 -10.83
CA ILE A 56 3.13 -4.40 -10.53
C ILE A 56 3.32 -4.03 -9.05
N THR A 57 2.47 -3.15 -8.52
CA THR A 57 2.52 -2.73 -7.11
C THR A 57 2.27 -3.91 -6.19
N LEU A 58 1.26 -4.75 -6.46
CA LEU A 58 0.97 -5.94 -5.65
C LEU A 58 2.12 -6.96 -5.69
N LEU A 59 2.72 -7.19 -6.86
CA LEU A 59 3.90 -8.04 -6.99
C LEU A 59 5.09 -7.46 -6.21
N THR A 60 5.34 -6.16 -6.32
CA THR A 60 6.42 -5.48 -5.62
C THR A 60 6.23 -5.55 -4.10
N LEU A 61 5.01 -5.32 -3.62
CA LEU A 61 4.65 -5.45 -2.20
C LEU A 61 4.85 -6.89 -1.72
N PHE A 62 4.39 -7.87 -2.49
CA PHE A 62 4.57 -9.29 -2.17
C PHE A 62 6.06 -9.64 -2.03
N TYR A 63 6.89 -9.25 -2.99
CA TYR A 63 8.33 -9.52 -2.93
C TYR A 63 9.04 -8.73 -1.83
N SER A 64 8.64 -7.49 -1.59
CA SER A 64 9.15 -6.68 -0.47
C SER A 64 8.91 -7.38 0.86
N VAL A 65 7.67 -7.79 1.14
CA VAL A 65 7.32 -8.54 2.35
C VAL A 65 8.02 -9.90 2.40
N LYS A 66 8.03 -10.65 1.29
CA LYS A 66 8.70 -11.96 1.19
C LYS A 66 10.17 -11.87 1.59
N TYR A 67 10.90 -10.87 1.09
CA TYR A 67 12.33 -10.73 1.37
C TYR A 67 12.64 -10.11 2.72
N LEU A 68 11.70 -9.37 3.32
CA LEU A 68 11.81 -8.96 4.73
C LEU A 68 11.63 -10.15 5.67
N ILE A 69 10.67 -11.04 5.41
CA ILE A 69 10.39 -12.21 6.26
C ILE A 69 11.40 -13.34 6.01
N LYS A 70 11.76 -13.60 4.76
CA LYS A 70 12.67 -14.66 4.34
C LYS A 70 13.62 -14.16 3.25
N PRO A 71 14.71 -13.47 3.63
CA PRO A 71 15.66 -12.88 2.68
C PRO A 71 16.45 -13.90 1.86
N GLY A 72 16.34 -15.21 2.18
CA GLY A 72 17.07 -16.29 1.51
C GLY A 72 18.56 -16.36 1.88
N GLU A 73 19.03 -15.44 2.73
CA GLU A 73 20.38 -15.42 3.28
C GLU A 73 20.54 -16.49 4.37
N LYS A 74 21.63 -17.26 4.31
CA LYS A 74 21.88 -18.38 5.23
C LYS A 74 22.69 -17.95 6.46
N SER A 75 23.45 -16.87 6.35
CA SER A 75 24.25 -16.35 7.45
C SER A 75 23.39 -15.52 8.41
N SER A 76 23.19 -16.00 9.64
CA SER A 76 22.47 -15.27 10.69
C SER A 76 23.08 -13.91 11.00
N LYS A 77 24.40 -13.73 10.83
CA LYS A 77 25.10 -12.46 11.10
C LYS A 77 25.00 -11.41 9.98
N HIS A 78 24.29 -11.70 8.90
CA HIS A 78 24.19 -10.80 7.75
C HIS A 78 23.17 -9.67 7.98
N ILE A 79 23.43 -8.47 7.45
CA ILE A 79 22.57 -7.27 7.58
C ILE A 79 21.10 -7.51 7.18
N LYS A 80 20.86 -8.45 6.24
CA LYS A 80 19.52 -8.83 5.78
C LYS A 80 18.68 -9.55 6.86
N ASN A 81 19.32 -10.15 7.86
CA ASN A 81 18.66 -10.82 8.98
C ASN A 81 18.51 -9.91 10.20
N THR A 82 19.15 -8.73 10.22
CA THR A 82 19.10 -7.79 11.35
C THR A 82 17.68 -7.41 11.76
N ILE A 83 16.72 -7.31 10.83
CA ILE A 83 15.32 -6.96 11.13
C ILE A 83 14.57 -8.13 11.81
N LEU A 84 15.01 -9.37 11.58
CA LEU A 84 14.39 -10.58 12.13
C LEU A 84 14.90 -10.92 13.54
N ASP A 85 16.12 -10.51 13.88
CA ASP A 85 16.80 -10.85 15.14
C ASP A 85 16.60 -9.79 16.25
N PHE A 86 15.54 -8.95 16.18
CA PHE A 86 15.23 -7.86 17.12
C PHE A 86 14.33 -8.23 18.30
#